data_AF-A0A6P0TXU5-F1
#
_entry.id   AF-A0A6P0TXU5-F1
#
_cell.length_a   1.000
_cell.length_b   1.000
_cell.length_c   1.000
_cell.angle_alpha   90.00
_cell.angle_beta   90.00
_cell.angle_gamma   90.00
#
_symmetry.space_group_name_H-M   'P 1'
#
loop_
_entity.id
_entity.type
_entity.pdbx_description
1 polymer ?
#
loop_
_entity_poly.entity_id
_entity_poly.type
_entity_poly.pdbx_seq_one_letter_code
_entity_poly.pdbx_strand_id
1 'polypeptide(L)'
;MHALSIPTWIIHISSVIEWIAAIWFISLYGNVTNNRAWYGLSFAMLPALVSAMCACTWHYFDNDPNLEWLVTLQASMTLLGNFTLLAAAWWIFSNSKKQEESSES
;
A
#
# COMPACT_ATOMS: atom_id res chain seq x y z
N MET A 1 13.35 -22.28 -10.35
CA MET A 1 12.42 -22.97 -9.43
C MET A 1 11.01 -22.71 -9.95
N HIS A 2 10.05 -23.62 -9.76
CA HIS A 2 8.73 -23.63 -10.43
C HIS A 2 8.09 -22.25 -10.69
N ALA A 3 7.82 -21.97 -11.97
CA ALA A 3 6.98 -20.87 -12.40
C ALA A 3 5.59 -20.95 -11.72
N LEU A 4 5.07 -19.79 -11.29
CA LEU A 4 3.73 -19.69 -10.72
C LEU A 4 2.66 -20.18 -11.70
N SER A 5 1.66 -20.87 -11.17
CA SER A 5 0.51 -21.31 -11.96
C SER A 5 -0.28 -20.10 -12.49
N ILE A 6 -0.98 -20.28 -13.62
CA ILE A 6 -1.84 -19.23 -14.21
C ILE A 6 -2.84 -18.66 -13.19
N PRO A 7 -3.56 -19.48 -12.39
CA PRO A 7 -4.42 -18.95 -11.32
C PRO A 7 -3.70 -18.08 -10.30
N THR A 8 -2.47 -18.45 -9.92
CA THR A 8 -1.70 -17.67 -8.95
C THR A 8 -1.27 -16.32 -9.53
N TRP A 9 -0.90 -16.27 -10.81
CA TRP A 9 -0.63 -15.02 -11.52
C TRP A 9 -1.84 -14.09 -11.54
N ILE A 10 -3.03 -14.62 -11.81
CA ILE A 10 -4.27 -13.83 -11.82
C ILE A 10 -4.45 -13.12 -10.46
N ILE A 11 -4.27 -13.83 -9.35
CA ILE A 11 -4.41 -13.26 -8.00
C ILE A 11 -3.37 -12.16 -7.74
N HIS A 12 -2.13 -12.34 -8.15
CA HIS A 12 -1.08 -11.32 -7.95
C HIS A 12 -1.40 -10.03 -8.71
N ILE A 13 -1.74 -10.16 -9.99
CA ILE A 13 -2.04 -9.01 -10.84
C ILE A 13 -3.34 -8.33 -10.41
N SER A 14 -4.39 -9.09 -10.10
CA SER A 14 -5.65 -8.52 -9.62
C SER A 14 -5.44 -7.74 -8.32
N SER A 15 -4.72 -8.32 -7.35
CA SER A 15 -4.45 -7.67 -6.05
C SER A 15 -3.67 -6.37 -6.22
N VAL A 16 -2.69 -6.32 -7.12
CA VAL A 16 -1.94 -5.09 -7.42
C VAL A 16 -2.85 -4.02 -8.02
N ILE A 17 -3.69 -4.39 -8.98
CA ILE A 17 -4.65 -3.47 -9.61
C ILE A 17 -5.67 -2.96 -8.58
N GLU A 18 -6.22 -3.85 -7.76
CA GLU A 18 -7.15 -3.51 -6.68
C GLU A 18 -6.51 -2.54 -5.68
N TRP A 19 -5.24 -2.74 -5.34
CA TRP A 19 -4.52 -1.84 -4.44
C TRP A 19 -4.28 -0.46 -5.06
N ILE A 20 -3.93 -0.39 -6.35
CA ILE A 20 -3.80 0.89 -7.08
C ILE A 20 -5.15 1.63 -7.10
N ALA A 21 -6.23 0.92 -7.39
CA ALA A 21 -7.57 1.49 -7.39
C ALA A 21 -7.95 2.02 -6.00
N ALA A 22 -7.64 1.28 -4.93
CA ALA A 22 -7.88 1.72 -3.55
C ALA A 22 -7.10 2.99 -3.20
N ILE A 23 -5.81 3.07 -3.55
CA ILE A 23 -4.99 4.28 -3.37
C ILE A 23 -5.63 5.47 -4.10
N TRP A 24 -6.05 5.27 -5.34
CA TRP A 24 -6.67 6.32 -6.13
C TRP A 24 -7.99 6.79 -5.52
N PHE A 25 -8.87 5.88 -5.11
CA PHE A 25 -10.14 6.25 -4.49
C PHE A 25 -9.95 6.96 -3.14
N ILE A 26 -8.99 6.53 -2.31
CA ILE A 26 -8.67 7.20 -1.05
C ILE A 26 -8.11 8.61 -1.30
N SER A 27 -7.23 8.76 -2.30
CA SER A 27 -6.69 10.06 -2.70
C SER A 27 -7.81 10.99 -3.20
N LEU A 28 -8.72 10.49 -4.05
CA LEU A 28 -9.87 11.24 -4.54
C LEU A 28 -10.78 11.67 -3.38
N TYR A 29 -11.09 10.75 -2.46
CA TYR A 29 -11.90 11.04 -1.29
C TYR A 29 -11.27 12.12 -0.40
N GLY A 30 -9.97 12.03 -0.11
CA GLY A 30 -9.25 13.03 0.66
C GLY A 30 -9.27 14.42 0.02
N ASN A 31 -9.18 14.50 -1.31
CA ASN A 31 -9.27 15.75 -2.05
C ASN A 31 -10.70 16.34 -2.02
N VAL A 32 -11.72 15.53 -2.32
CA VAL A 32 -13.12 15.97 -2.38
C VAL A 32 -13.62 16.43 -1.01
N THR A 33 -13.24 15.74 0.06
CA THR A 33 -13.61 16.10 1.45
C THR A 33 -12.69 17.15 2.06
N ASN A 34 -11.63 17.57 1.35
CA ASN A 34 -10.56 18.43 1.85
C ASN A 34 -9.92 17.91 3.16
N ASN A 35 -9.94 16.58 3.34
CA ASN A 35 -9.38 15.91 4.50
C ASN A 35 -7.95 15.43 4.21
N ARG A 36 -6.98 16.23 4.68
CA ARG A 36 -5.55 15.95 4.49
C ARG A 36 -5.09 14.63 5.10
N ALA A 37 -5.78 14.11 6.12
CA ALA A 37 -5.41 12.83 6.74
C ALA A 37 -5.69 11.65 5.80
N TRP A 38 -6.85 11.68 5.13
CA TRP A 38 -7.20 10.66 4.13
C TRP A 38 -6.34 10.78 2.87
N TYR A 39 -6.03 12.00 2.43
CA TYR A 39 -5.05 12.17 1.35
C TYR A 39 -3.68 11.64 1.75
N GLY A 40 -3.22 11.90 2.98
CA GLY A 40 -1.99 11.34 3.54
C GLY A 40 -1.97 9.81 3.60
N LEU A 41 -3.11 9.17 3.90
CA LEU A 41 -3.25 7.71 3.86
C LEU A 41 -2.94 7.14 2.48
N SER A 42 -3.38 7.79 1.39
CA SER A 42 -3.07 7.32 0.03
C SER A 42 -1.56 7.25 -0.25
N PHE A 43 -0.78 8.21 0.25
CA PHE A 43 0.68 8.19 0.14
C PHE A 43 1.30 7.12 1.04
N ALA A 44 0.76 6.94 2.26
CA ALA A 44 1.23 5.94 3.20
C ALA A 44 1.06 4.49 2.69
N MET A 45 0.18 4.26 1.72
CA MET A 45 -0.04 2.96 1.08
C MET A 45 0.97 2.61 -0.03
N LEU A 46 1.73 3.60 -0.53
CA LEU A 46 2.65 3.41 -1.66
C LEU A 46 3.80 2.42 -1.37
N PRO A 47 4.44 2.39 -0.19
CA PRO A 47 5.49 1.40 0.07
C PRO A 47 4.99 -0.04 -0.06
N ALA A 48 3.76 -0.34 0.39
CA ALA A 48 3.16 -1.66 0.22
C ALA A 48 2.93 -2.03 -1.26
N LEU A 49 2.59 -1.05 -2.10
CA LEU A 49 2.50 -1.25 -3.55
C LEU A 49 3.87 -1.59 -4.17
N VAL A 50 4.91 -0.86 -3.79
CA VAL A 50 6.29 -1.12 -4.26
C VAL A 50 6.71 -2.53 -3.85
N SER A 51 6.40 -2.94 -2.62
CA SER A 51 6.64 -4.31 -2.14
C SER A 51 5.99 -5.36 -3.04
N ALA A 52 4.69 -5.22 -3.33
CA ALA A 52 3.97 -6.15 -4.22
C ALA A 52 4.55 -6.19 -5.65
N MET A 53 4.94 -5.03 -6.19
CA MET A 53 5.59 -4.93 -7.50
C MET A 53 6.95 -5.63 -7.53
N CYS A 54 7.74 -5.54 -6.46
CA CYS A 54 9.03 -6.25 -6.35
C CYS A 54 8.83 -7.77 -6.39
N ALA A 55 7.85 -8.29 -5.65
CA ALA A 55 7.52 -9.72 -5.66
C ALA A 55 7.06 -10.18 -7.06
N CYS A 56 6.16 -9.44 -7.70
CA CYS A 56 5.70 -9.77 -9.05
C CYS A 56 6.84 -9.74 -10.08
N THR A 57 7.76 -8.78 -9.95
CA THR A 57 8.91 -8.66 -10.84
C THR A 57 9.86 -9.85 -10.66
N TRP A 58 10.20 -10.22 -9.43
CA TRP A 58 11.07 -11.36 -9.17
C TRP A 58 10.49 -12.67 -9.71
N HIS A 59 9.18 -12.87 -9.53
CA HIS A 59 8.45 -14.01 -10.07
C HIS A 59 8.32 -14.00 -11.59
N TYR A 60 8.21 -12.84 -12.22
CA TYR A 60 8.21 -12.70 -13.68
C TYR A 60 9.51 -13.24 -14.29
N PHE A 61 10.65 -13.03 -13.62
CA PHE A 61 11.97 -13.52 -14.03
C PHE A 61 12.30 -14.92 -13.46
N ASP A 62 11.29 -15.74 -13.19
CA ASP A 62 11.42 -17.13 -12.72
C ASP A 62 12.31 -17.31 -11.47
N ASN A 63 12.28 -16.30 -10.58
CA ASN A 63 13.07 -16.28 -9.34
C ASN A 63 14.58 -16.29 -9.59
N ASP A 64 15.05 -15.55 -10.61
CA ASP A 64 16.48 -15.41 -10.92
C ASP A 64 17.27 -14.98 -9.66
N PRO A 65 18.30 -15.74 -9.25
CA PRO A 65 19.17 -15.39 -8.12
C PRO A 65 19.83 -14.00 -8.26
N ASN A 66 20.09 -13.53 -9.50
CA ASN A 66 20.64 -12.19 -9.73
C ASN A 66 19.69 -11.07 -9.28
N LEU A 67 18.40 -11.39 -9.13
CA LEU A 67 17.35 -10.47 -8.71
C LEU A 67 16.90 -10.70 -7.26
N GLU A 68 17.61 -11.52 -6.47
CA GLU A 68 17.26 -11.80 -5.08
C GLU A 68 17.20 -10.54 -4.19
N TRP A 69 17.94 -9.49 -4.55
CA TRP A 69 17.84 -8.18 -3.89
C TRP A 69 16.42 -7.58 -3.92
N LEU A 70 15.59 -7.95 -4.90
CA LEU A 70 14.17 -7.58 -4.95
C LEU A 70 13.40 -8.15 -3.76
N VAL A 71 13.77 -9.32 -3.25
CA VAL A 71 13.14 -9.94 -2.08
C VAL A 71 13.49 -9.13 -0.82
N THR A 72 14.74 -8.69 -0.69
CA THR A 72 15.14 -7.79 0.41
C THR A 72 14.42 -6.46 0.31
N LEU A 73 14.34 -5.87 -0.89
CA LEU A 73 13.61 -4.63 -1.11
C LEU A 73 12.12 -4.80 -0.79
N GLN A 74 11.49 -5.88 -1.27
CA GLN A 74 10.12 -6.26 -0.96
C GLN A 74 9.88 -6.31 0.55
N ALA A 75 10.71 -7.04 1.29
CA ALA A 75 10.60 -7.14 2.75
C ALA A 75 10.77 -5.77 3.44
N SER A 76 11.73 -4.96 3.01
CA SER A 76 11.95 -3.62 3.56
C SER A 76 10.77 -2.67 3.31
N MET A 77 10.16 -2.74 2.12
CA MET A 77 9.02 -1.93 1.74
C MET A 77 7.73 -2.40 2.44
N THR A 78 7.60 -3.70 2.72
CA THR A 78 6.54 -4.22 3.59
C THR A 78 6.68 -3.67 5.00
N LEU A 79 7.88 -3.71 5.59
CA LEU A 79 8.11 -3.19 6.93
C LEU A 79 7.79 -1.68 6.99
N LEU A 80 8.35 -0.91 6.05
CA LEU A 80 8.11 0.52 5.93
C LEU A 80 6.61 0.82 5.72
N GLY A 81 5.95 0.07 4.84
CA GLY A 81 4.53 0.20 4.56
C GLY A 81 3.64 0.00 5.79
N ASN A 82 3.96 -0.98 6.63
CA ASN A 82 3.22 -1.18 7.88
C ASN A 82 3.38 0.02 8.82
N PHE A 83 4.59 0.58 8.94
CA PHE A 83 4.83 1.76 9.76
C PHE A 83 4.14 3.01 9.22
N THR A 84 4.18 3.24 7.90
CA THR A 84 3.50 4.39 7.29
C THR A 84 1.98 4.29 7.43
N LEU A 85 1.41 3.10 7.23
CA LEU A 85 -0.02 2.86 7.45
C LEU A 85 -0.42 3.04 8.90
N LEU A 86 0.37 2.54 9.86
CA LEU A 86 0.12 2.76 11.28
C LEU A 86 0.12 4.25 11.63
N ALA A 87 1.12 4.99 11.14
CA ALA A 87 1.21 6.44 11.36
C ALA A 87 0.02 7.19 10.74
N ALA A 88 -0.40 6.81 9.53
CA ALA A 88 -1.56 7.40 8.88
C ALA A 88 -2.87 7.10 9.63
N ALA A 89 -3.05 5.86 10.10
CA ALA A 89 -4.20 5.47 10.91
C ALA A 89 -4.27 6.26 12.22
N TRP A 90 -3.14 6.41 12.90
CA TRP A 90 -3.04 7.24 14.10
C TRP A 90 -3.40 8.70 13.82
N TRP A 91 -2.94 9.24 12.68
CA TRP A 91 -3.24 10.61 12.28
C TRP A 91 -4.73 10.82 11.99
N ILE A 92 -5.37 9.87 11.30
CA ILE A 92 -6.83 9.89 11.08
C ILE A 92 -7.56 9.89 12.42
N PHE A 93 -7.24 8.94 13.32
CA PHE A 93 -7.85 8.86 14.65
C PHE A 93 -7.72 10.16 15.45
N SER A 94 -6.51 10.74 15.46
CA SER A 94 -6.23 11.98 16.19
C SER A 94 -7.02 13.17 15.63
N ASN A 95 -7.26 13.22 14.32
CA ASN A 95 -8.08 14.28 13.72
C ASN A 95 -9.57 14.08 13.98
N SER A 96 -10.07 12.84 13.93
CA SER A 96 -11.48 12.54 14.24
C SER A 96 -11.82 12.95 15.67
N LYS A 97 -10.96 12.61 16.64
CA LYS A 97 -11.17 12.99 18.04
C LYS A 97 -11.21 14.51 18.25
N LYS A 98 -10.35 15.27 17.56
CA LYS A 98 -10.38 16.74 17.62
C LYS A 98 -11.66 17.34 17.04
N GLN A 99 -12.23 16.72 16.00
CA GLN A 99 -13.49 17.18 15.42
C GLN A 99 -14.66 16.95 16.38
N GLU A 100 -14.70 15.80 17.04
CA GLU A 100 -15.70 15.48 18.08
C GLU A 100 -15.67 16.52 19.22
N GLU A 101 -14.50 16.76 19.81
CA GLU A 101 -14.33 17.73 20.90
C GLU A 101 -14.76 19.16 20.51
N SER A 102 -14.53 19.57 19.26
CA SER A 102 -14.94 20.90 18.76
C SER A 102 -16.44 21.05 18.50
N SER A 103 -17.15 19.94 18.30
CA SER A 103 -18.60 19.94 18.05
C SER A 103 -19.44 19.97 19.33
N GLU A 104 -18.85 19.64 20.47
CA GLU A 104 -19.49 19.62 21.80
C GLU A 104 -19.34 20.96 22.57
N SER A 105 -18.52 21.90 22.07
CA SER A 105 -18.22 23.22 22.64
C SER A 105 -18.92 24.36 21.92
#